data_AF-V4UF00-F1
#
_entry.id   AF-V4UF00-F1
#
_cell.length_a   1.000
_cell.length_b   1.000
_cell.length_c   1.000
_cell.angle_alpha   90.00
_cell.angle_beta   90.00
_cell.angle_gamma   90.00
#
_symmetry.space_group_name_H-M   'P 1'
#
loop_
_entity.id
_entity.type
_entity.pdbx_description
1 polymer ?
#
loop_
_entity_poly.entity_id
_entity_poly.type
_entity_poly.pdbx_seq_one_letter_code
_entity_poly.pdbx_strand_id
1 'polypeptide(L)'
;MAGSQLKVVGTVYCDTCRTQFLTHVSKMIPDDAKVRLECRKRKEEVLTKNNGIASSARMANPLVFMKNEPIPECKEILKELGILPNRHF
;
A
#
# COMPACT_ATOMS: atom_id res chain seq x y z
N MET A 1 -10.57 -12.27 -30.57
CA MET A 1 -9.49 -12.59 -29.63
C MET A 1 -9.78 -11.87 -28.31
N ALA A 2 -10.46 -12.52 -27.34
CA ALA A 2 -10.68 -11.90 -26.03
C ALA A 2 -9.36 -11.97 -25.24
N GLY A 3 -8.67 -10.84 -25.12
CA GLY A 3 -7.44 -10.76 -24.33
C GLY A 3 -7.74 -10.96 -22.85
N SER A 4 -7.01 -11.87 -22.20
CA SER A 4 -7.05 -12.05 -20.74
C SER A 4 -6.80 -10.71 -20.02
N GLN A 5 -7.81 -10.19 -19.32
CA GLN A 5 -7.74 -8.91 -18.60
C GLN A 5 -7.06 -9.10 -17.23
N LEU A 6 -5.95 -8.41 -16.99
CA LEU A 6 -5.34 -8.29 -15.66
C LEU A 6 -6.12 -7.26 -14.83
N LYS A 7 -6.34 -7.57 -13.55
CA LYS A 7 -6.99 -6.69 -12.57
C LYS A 7 -5.99 -6.35 -11.47
N VAL A 8 -5.55 -5.11 -11.39
CA VAL A 8 -4.75 -4.64 -10.26
C VAL A 8 -5.69 -4.20 -9.15
N VAL A 9 -5.53 -4.78 -7.97
CA VAL A 9 -6.37 -4.54 -6.78
C VAL A 9 -5.47 -4.03 -5.69
N GLY A 10 -5.91 -3.03 -4.93
CA GLY A 10 -5.14 -2.46 -3.83
C GLY A 10 -6.05 -1.79 -2.84
N THR A 11 -5.47 -1.42 -1.70
CA THR A 11 -6.17 -0.70 -0.62
C THR A 11 -5.52 0.65 -0.38
N VAL A 12 -6.31 1.58 0.15
CA VAL A 12 -5.82 2.89 0.57
C VAL A 12 -6.14 3.07 2.04
N TYR A 13 -5.20 3.61 2.80
CA TYR A 13 -5.38 3.86 4.24
C TYR A 13 -4.89 5.24 4.64
N CYS A 14 -5.49 5.77 5.70
CA CYS A 14 -5.01 6.92 6.44
C CYS A 14 -4.01 6.46 7.49
N ASP A 15 -2.76 6.89 7.33
CA ASP A 15 -1.69 6.70 8.31
C ASP A 15 -1.84 7.72 9.43
N THR A 16 -2.45 7.24 10.51
CA THR A 16 -2.76 8.00 11.71
C THR A 16 -1.54 8.29 12.57
N CYS A 17 -0.41 7.61 12.33
CA CYS A 17 0.83 7.77 13.09
C CYS A 17 2.03 8.28 12.28
N ARG A 18 1.82 8.63 11.00
CA ARG A 18 2.87 9.13 10.08
C ARG A 18 4.06 8.17 9.94
N THR A 19 3.79 6.88 9.99
CA THR A 19 4.76 5.77 9.93
C THR A 19 5.08 5.27 8.53
N GLN A 20 4.29 5.65 7.52
CA GLN A 20 4.40 5.20 6.12
C GLN A 20 4.21 3.68 5.91
N PHE A 21 3.74 2.94 6.92
CA PHE A 21 3.28 1.57 6.79
C PHE A 21 1.95 1.38 7.52
N LEU A 22 1.25 0.28 7.26
CA LEU A 22 -0.07 0.03 7.81
C LEU A 22 0.03 -0.43 9.27
N THR A 23 -0.73 0.19 10.16
CA THR A 23 -0.85 -0.19 11.59
C THR A 23 -2.30 -0.57 11.93
N HIS A 24 -2.55 -1.21 13.08
CA HIS A 24 -3.91 -1.56 13.48
C HIS A 24 -4.80 -0.34 13.82
N VAL A 25 -4.18 0.82 14.09
CA VAL A 25 -4.88 2.11 14.30
C VAL A 25 -5.04 2.92 13.01
N SER A 26 -4.56 2.40 11.87
CA SER A 26 -4.79 3.01 10.56
C SER A 26 -6.25 2.89 10.16
N LYS A 27 -6.76 3.89 9.43
CA LYS A 27 -8.15 3.87 8.94
C LYS A 27 -8.16 3.54 7.46
N MET A 28 -8.90 2.51 7.05
CA MET A 28 -9.10 2.23 5.63
C MET A 28 -9.92 3.35 5.00
N ILE A 29 -9.57 3.73 3.77
CA ILE A 29 -10.31 4.71 2.98
C ILE A 29 -11.05 3.90 1.90
N PRO A 30 -12.35 3.60 2.09
CA PRO A 30 -13.05 2.63 1.27
C PRO A 30 -13.34 3.13 -0.15
N ASP A 31 -13.98 4.30 -0.32
CA ASP A 31 -14.59 4.64 -1.61
C ASP A 31 -14.20 6.01 -2.20
N ASP A 32 -13.64 6.92 -1.40
CA ASP A 32 -13.36 8.30 -1.84
C ASP A 32 -11.95 8.49 -2.41
N ALA A 33 -11.07 7.49 -2.24
CA ALA A 33 -9.69 7.59 -2.72
C ALA A 33 -9.62 7.38 -4.24
N LYS A 34 -9.22 8.43 -4.97
CA LYS A 34 -8.93 8.33 -6.41
C LYS A 34 -7.48 7.91 -6.63
N VAL A 35 -7.29 6.77 -7.28
CA VAL A 35 -5.96 6.23 -7.64
C VAL A 35 -5.74 6.27 -9.14
N ARG A 36 -4.49 6.48 -9.57
CA ARG A 36 -4.08 6.47 -10.98
C ARG A 36 -3.09 5.35 -11.22
N LEU A 37 -3.46 4.40 -12.10
CA LEU A 37 -2.53 3.40 -12.62
C LEU A 37 -1.85 3.96 -13.88
N GLU A 38 -0.52 3.91 -13.91
CA GLU A 38 0.28 4.32 -15.07
C GLU A 38 1.26 3.21 -15.44
N CYS A 39 1.16 2.70 -16.67
CA CYS A 39 2.09 1.72 -17.21
C CYS A 39 3.20 2.45 -17.97
N ARG A 40 4.46 2.13 -17.66
CA ARG A 40 5.63 2.59 -18.41
C ARG A 40 6.39 1.39 -18.93
N LYS A 41 6.79 1.42 -20.20
CA LYS A 41 7.65 0.38 -20.79
C LYS A 41 9.05 0.51 -20.17
N ARG A 42 9.53 -0.50 -19.45
CA ARG A 42 10.94 -0.52 -19.06
C ARG A 42 11.79 -0.91 -20.28
N LYS A 43 13.04 -0.45 -20.32
CA LYS A 43 13.99 -0.92 -21.34
C LYS A 43 14.25 -2.41 -21.07
N GLU A 44 14.18 -3.23 -22.12
CA GLU A 44 14.42 -4.68 -22.09
C GLU A 44 13.38 -5.52 -21.31
N GLU A 45 12.11 -5.46 -21.70
CA GLU A 45 11.06 -6.34 -21.11
C GLU A 45 10.34 -7.21 -22.14
N VAL A 46 10.22 -8.50 -21.79
CA VAL A 46 9.23 -9.42 -22.35
C VAL A 46 7.91 -9.19 -21.62
N LEU A 47 6.86 -8.82 -22.36
CA LEU A 47 5.54 -8.62 -21.78
C LEU A 47 4.98 -9.97 -21.31
N THR A 48 5.03 -10.19 -20.01
CA THR A 48 4.49 -11.40 -19.39
C THR A 48 3.13 -11.11 -18.76
N LYS A 49 2.15 -11.98 -19.02
CA LYS A 49 0.78 -11.78 -18.50
C LYS A 49 0.61 -12.40 -17.13
N ASN A 50 0.82 -13.72 -17.05
CA ASN A 50 0.49 -14.48 -15.86
C ASN A 50 1.67 -15.07 -15.11
N ASN A 51 2.89 -15.20 -15.67
CA ASN A 51 4.07 -15.68 -14.93
C ASN A 51 3.80 -16.85 -13.96
N GLY A 52 2.99 -17.83 -14.35
CA GLY A 52 2.61 -18.96 -13.50
C GLY A 52 1.52 -18.69 -12.44
N ILE A 53 0.97 -17.48 -12.38
CA ILE A 53 -0.14 -17.08 -11.50
C ILE A 53 -1.47 -17.52 -12.14
N ALA A 54 -2.22 -18.34 -11.40
CA ALA A 54 -3.50 -18.90 -11.84
C ALA A 54 -4.62 -17.85 -12.01
N SER A 55 -4.54 -16.73 -11.29
CA SER A 55 -5.54 -15.66 -11.33
C SER A 55 -5.08 -14.49 -12.20
N SER A 56 -6.04 -13.68 -12.66
CA SER A 56 -5.77 -12.40 -13.31
C SER A 56 -5.65 -11.23 -12.33
N ALA A 57 -5.88 -11.47 -11.04
CA ALA A 57 -5.78 -10.44 -10.01
C ALA A 57 -4.31 -10.27 -9.58
N ARG A 58 -3.90 -9.01 -9.38
CA ARG A 58 -2.59 -8.62 -8.86
C ARG A 58 -2.80 -7.69 -7.68
N MET A 59 -2.38 -8.11 -6.49
CA MET A 59 -2.47 -7.30 -5.29
C MET A 59 -1.32 -6.31 -5.26
N ALA A 60 -1.62 -5.02 -5.23
CA ALA A 60 -0.66 -3.96 -5.01
C ALA A 60 -0.45 -3.73 -3.51
N ASN A 61 0.71 -3.20 -3.15
CA ASN A 61 0.93 -2.72 -1.78
C ASN A 61 -0.06 -1.57 -1.48
N PRO A 62 -0.51 -1.44 -0.21
CA PRO A 62 -1.41 -0.36 0.17
C PRO A 62 -0.81 1.02 -0.10
N LEU A 63 -1.65 1.96 -0.53
CA LEU A 63 -1.29 3.37 -0.66
C LEU A 63 -1.74 4.16 0.57
N VAL A 64 -1.05 5.25 0.86
CA VAL A 64 -1.19 5.95 2.14
C VAL A 64 -1.53 7.43 1.97
N PHE A 65 -2.48 7.92 2.76
CA PHE A 65 -2.67 9.34 3.08
C PHE A 65 -2.19 9.60 4.49
N MET A 66 -1.27 10.55 4.65
CA MET A 66 -0.74 10.91 5.95
C MET A 66 -1.70 11.85 6.69
N LYS A 67 -2.04 11.55 7.95
CA LYS A 67 -2.76 12.50 8.80
C LYS A 67 -1.85 13.69 9.14
N ASN A 68 -2.42 14.90 9.18
CA ASN A 68 -1.65 16.13 9.49
C ASN A 68 -0.90 16.00 10.83
N GLU A 69 -1.61 15.53 11.87
CA GLU A 69 -1.07 15.31 13.20
C GLU A 69 -1.31 13.86 13.64
N PRO A 70 -0.30 13.20 14.26
CA PRO A 70 -0.47 11.87 14.83
C PRO A 70 -1.59 11.83 15.88
N ILE A 71 -2.30 10.71 15.98
CA ILE A 71 -3.23 10.50 17.10
C ILE A 71 -2.47 10.30 18.43
N PRO A 72 -3.07 10.63 19.59
CA PRO A 72 -2.41 10.52 20.89
C PRO A 72 -1.84 9.13 21.21
N GLU A 73 -2.49 8.08 20.72
CA GLU A 73 -2.17 6.67 21.00
C GLU A 73 -0.89 6.19 20.27
N CYS A 74 -0.38 6.95 19.29
CA CYS A 74 0.73 6.52 18.45
C CYS A 74 2.01 6.17 19.21
N LYS A 75 2.26 6.78 20.38
CA LYS A 75 3.43 6.47 21.20
C LYS A 75 3.43 5.01 21.68
N GLU A 76 2.28 4.51 22.12
CA GLU A 76 2.17 3.13 22.58
C GLU A 76 2.21 2.16 21.39
N ILE A 77 1.58 2.52 20.26
CA ILE A 77 1.66 1.71 19.02
C ILE A 77 3.10 1.55 18.53
N LEU A 78 3.88 2.62 18.52
CA LEU A 78 5.29 2.57 18.10
C LEU A 78 6.13 1.72 19.06
N LYS A 79 5.85 1.79 20.37
CA LYS A 79 6.50 0.98 21.39
C LYS A 79 6.17 -0.51 21.23
N GLU A 80 4.91 -0.86 20.99
CA GLU A 80 4.47 -2.24 20.68
C GLU A 80 5.19 -2.80 19.45
N LEU A 81 5.39 -1.96 18.43
CA LEU A 81 6.11 -2.32 17.21
C LEU A 81 7.64 -2.31 17.37
N GLY A 82 8.18 -1.97 18.56
CA GLY A 82 9.62 -1.90 18.81
C GLY A 82 10.33 -0.74 18.11
N ILE A 83 9.57 0.23 17.58
CA ILE A 83 10.07 1.45 16.95
C ILE A 83 10.21 2.50 18.05
N LEU A 84 11.31 2.41 18.78
CA LEU A 84 11.62 3.35 19.86
C LEU A 84 12.43 4.54 19.31
N PRO A 85 12.13 5.78 19.73
CA PRO A 85 12.81 6.99 19.23
C PRO A 85 14.32 7.02 19.52
N ASN A 86 14.85 6.11 20.35
CA ASN A 86 16.25 6.05 20.75
C ASN A 86 17.01 4.79 20.28
N ARG A 87 16.49 4.02 19.31
CA ARG A 87 17.33 3.03 18.60
C ARG A 87 17.85 3.65 17.31
N HIS A 88 18.95 4.39 17.44
CA HIS A 88 19.86 4.58 16.32
C HIS A 88 20.50 3.22 16.01
N PHE A 89 20.46 2.82 14.74
CA PHE A 89 21.31 1.75 14.22
C PHE A 89 22.77 2.17 14.30
#